data_AF-A0A945AIK1-F1
#
_entry.id   AF-A0A945AIK1-F1
#
_cell.length_a   1.000
_cell.length_b   1.000
_cell.length_c   1.000
_cell.angle_alpha   90.00
_cell.angle_beta   90.00
_cell.angle_gamma   90.00
#
_symmetry.space_group_name_H-M   'P 1'
#
loop_
_entity.id
_entity.type
_entity.pdbx_description
1 polymer ?
#
loop_
_entity_poly.entity_id
_entity_poly.type
_entity_poly.pdbx_seq_one_letter_code
_entity_poly.pdbx_strand_id
1 'polypeptide(L)'
;MVLLTSIDNLHPELSVAYGAVSYGIAREHKKIKIGGGASRSYFLLIGEDKNQQGVCILPRGCEEGNEIILKDRQFSLRLGQPVSFHLVSLTGGNEYKPGDMTSISDDFHPLPPLAVAFDQQANQANVEVTVQLSVSLSEVGTLQIQCVSVEKPLQRWDVQFQIRKTQSFAIAKELPTNFNQAVAQIEAIFGSKSKDINPKAVKSLRADLEKLLGLRSDWSSHLLRELFTVLLEVSKNHRRSANHERVWLSLIGYCLRPGFGYQLDNWRVEQLWKVYSNKIQFVNETQNWSEWWTLWRRISGGLDTEAQELVFNDLAKYLNPASARQGNTAKQSKQRGYDDMVRLAAVLERLPIAQKTQLGEWLLKRLQKASEPTQTWWAVGRVGSRVPFHASTHFVVPSETASIWVQQILTVDWKKTPQAGFAATLITRMSGDRARDIDSELRAKVIEKLKTSKAPSSWLEMLETVKQLDASEEKQIFGESLPPGLTLLTKNKI
;
A
#
# COMPACT_ATOMS: atom_id res chain seq x y z
N MET A 1 46.17 -13.71 30.00
CA MET A 1 45.50 -15.01 30.20
C MET A 1 44.05 -14.70 30.60
N VAL A 2 43.10 -14.81 29.67
CA VAL A 2 41.68 -14.54 29.97
C VAL A 2 41.13 -15.79 30.67
N LEU A 3 40.76 -15.65 31.94
CA LEU A 3 40.07 -16.71 32.68
C LEU A 3 38.67 -16.87 32.08
N LEU A 4 38.47 -17.92 31.29
CA LEU A 4 37.15 -18.35 30.84
C LEU A 4 36.48 -19.10 31.98
N THR A 5 35.50 -18.47 32.62
CA THR A 5 34.65 -19.13 33.61
C THR A 5 33.59 -19.94 32.87
N SER A 6 33.70 -21.27 32.90
CA SER A 6 32.62 -22.16 32.44
C SER A 6 31.50 -22.11 33.47
N ILE A 7 30.30 -21.72 33.03
CA ILE A 7 29.10 -21.73 33.88
C ILE A 7 28.42 -23.08 33.67
N ASP A 8 28.24 -23.84 34.75
CA ASP A 8 27.52 -25.12 34.68
C ASP A 8 26.03 -24.88 34.41
N ASN A 9 25.55 -25.47 33.32
CA ASN A 9 24.14 -25.49 32.95
C ASN A 9 23.76 -26.89 32.49
N LEU A 10 22.95 -27.59 33.29
CA LEU A 10 22.53 -28.97 33.04
C LEU A 10 21.55 -29.10 31.87
N HIS A 11 20.86 -28.01 31.49
CA HIS A 11 19.83 -27.98 30.45
C HIS A 11 19.97 -26.75 29.55
N PRO A 12 21.04 -26.65 28.73
CA PRO A 12 21.26 -25.52 27.84
C PRO A 12 20.09 -25.26 26.89
N GLU A 13 19.39 -26.31 26.47
CA GLU A 13 18.20 -26.27 25.62
C GLU A 13 16.99 -25.54 26.25
N LEU A 14 16.91 -25.51 27.59
CA LEU A 14 15.82 -24.86 28.33
C LEU A 14 16.15 -23.43 28.77
N SER A 15 17.40 -22.99 28.59
CA SER A 15 17.89 -21.70 29.11
C SER A 15 17.05 -20.50 28.66
N VAL A 16 16.59 -20.50 27.40
CA VAL A 16 15.77 -19.42 26.85
C VAL A 16 14.38 -19.40 27.50
N ALA A 17 13.78 -20.57 27.70
CA ALA A 17 12.46 -20.69 28.33
C ALA A 17 12.52 -20.28 29.81
N TYR A 18 13.55 -20.71 30.54
CA TYR A 18 13.77 -20.27 31.93
C TYR A 18 14.02 -18.76 32.02
N GLY A 19 14.79 -18.20 31.09
CA GLY A 19 14.98 -16.76 30.97
C GLY A 19 13.67 -16.00 30.74
N ALA A 20 12.81 -16.49 29.84
CA ALA A 20 11.50 -15.90 29.56
C ALA A 20 10.55 -15.94 30.76
N VAL A 21 10.49 -17.07 31.49
CA VAL A 21 9.69 -17.20 32.72
C VAL A 21 10.21 -16.28 33.82
N SER A 22 11.54 -16.23 34.00
CA SER A 22 12.17 -15.34 34.98
C SER A 22 11.89 -13.85 34.66
N TYR A 23 11.94 -13.47 33.38
CA TYR A 23 11.54 -12.15 32.91
C TYR A 23 10.07 -11.83 33.20
N GLY A 24 9.15 -12.79 32.96
CA GLY A 24 7.74 -12.65 33.28
C GLY A 24 7.47 -12.42 34.77
N ILE A 25 8.11 -13.21 35.63
CA ILE A 25 8.02 -13.07 37.09
C ILE A 25 8.60 -11.72 37.56
N ALA A 26 9.72 -11.28 36.98
CA ALA A 26 10.31 -9.98 37.30
C ALA A 26 9.38 -8.81 36.94
N ARG A 27 8.66 -8.89 35.83
CA ARG A 27 7.65 -7.88 35.42
C ARG A 27 6.48 -7.80 36.39
N GLU A 28 5.98 -8.94 36.86
CA GLU A 28 4.80 -8.99 37.72
C GLU A 28 5.12 -8.64 39.18
N HIS A 29 6.30 -9.03 39.67
CA HIS A 29 6.64 -8.97 41.10
C HIS A 29 7.72 -7.91 41.45
N LYS A 30 8.05 -6.98 40.53
CA LYS A 30 9.07 -5.91 40.72
C LYS A 30 10.42 -6.44 41.27
N LYS A 31 10.88 -7.60 40.78
CA LYS A 31 12.21 -8.14 41.12
C LYS A 31 13.31 -7.49 40.25
N ILE A 32 14.58 -7.81 40.54
CA ILE A 32 15.76 -7.32 39.80
C ILE A 32 15.55 -7.54 38.30
N LYS A 33 15.53 -6.46 37.52
CA LYS A 33 15.42 -6.46 36.06
C LYS A 33 16.82 -6.34 35.47
N ILE A 34 17.19 -7.24 34.56
CA ILE A 34 18.45 -7.15 33.81
C ILE A 34 18.15 -6.28 32.58
N GLY A 35 18.60 -5.03 32.58
CA GLY A 35 18.46 -4.11 31.46
C GLY A 35 19.71 -4.09 30.59
N GLY A 36 19.56 -4.20 29.27
CA GLY A 36 20.65 -4.01 28.30
C GLY A 36 20.84 -2.55 27.86
N GLY A 37 19.84 -1.70 28.13
CA GLY A 37 19.78 -0.31 27.67
C GLY A 37 19.80 -0.18 26.14
N ALA A 38 19.66 1.05 25.65
CA ALA A 38 19.82 1.33 24.22
C ALA A 38 21.24 0.97 23.76
N SER A 39 21.37 0.07 22.78
CA SER A 39 22.69 -0.35 22.27
C SER A 39 23.40 0.69 21.42
N ARG A 40 22.68 1.74 20.97
CA ARG A 40 23.13 2.80 20.07
C ARG A 40 22.55 4.15 20.51
N SER A 41 23.23 5.23 20.14
CA SER A 41 22.66 6.57 20.21
C SER A 41 21.89 6.87 18.94
N TYR A 42 20.72 7.49 19.06
CA TYR A 42 19.85 7.89 17.95
C TYR A 42 19.81 9.40 17.84
N PHE A 43 19.87 9.89 16.60
CA PHE A 43 19.85 11.32 16.30
C PHE A 43 18.80 11.64 15.25
N LEU A 44 18.16 12.79 15.41
CA LEU A 44 17.28 13.38 14.41
C LEU A 44 18.07 14.34 13.54
N LEU A 45 18.06 14.12 12.23
CA LEU A 45 18.69 15.01 11.26
C LEU A 45 17.85 16.28 11.08
N ILE A 46 18.52 17.42 11.14
CA ILE A 46 17.96 18.74 10.87
C ILE A 46 18.87 19.51 9.89
N GLY A 47 18.27 20.38 9.07
CA GLY A 47 18.97 21.17 8.06
C GLY A 47 18.99 20.54 6.65
N GLU A 48 19.43 21.33 5.67
CA GLU A 48 19.58 20.94 4.26
C GLU A 48 20.95 20.28 4.00
N ASP A 49 21.07 19.50 2.91
CA ASP A 49 22.18 18.57 2.61
C ASP A 49 23.61 19.11 2.79
N LYS A 50 23.83 20.44 2.72
CA LYS A 50 25.16 21.07 2.91
C LYS A 50 25.50 21.44 4.36
N ASN A 51 24.52 21.51 5.26
CA ASN A 51 24.67 21.88 6.67
C ASN A 51 23.83 20.94 7.57
N GLN A 52 23.79 19.65 7.25
CA GLN A 52 23.01 18.67 8.00
C GLN A 52 23.64 18.42 9.38
N GLN A 53 22.85 18.61 10.43
CA GLN A 53 23.25 18.38 11.81
C GLN A 53 22.33 17.33 12.45
N GLY A 54 22.85 16.58 13.43
CA GLY A 54 22.09 15.61 14.21
C GLY A 54 21.81 16.11 15.62
N VAL A 55 20.54 16.11 16.03
CA VAL A 55 20.12 16.30 17.43
C VAL A 55 20.07 14.93 18.10
N CYS A 56 20.79 14.70 19.19
CA CYS A 56 20.69 13.45 19.95
C CYS A 56 19.31 13.34 20.60
N ILE A 57 18.51 12.35 20.19
CA ILE A 57 17.14 12.15 20.70
C ILE A 57 17.06 11.01 21.72
N LEU A 58 17.93 10.01 21.63
CA LEU A 58 18.03 8.91 22.60
C LEU A 58 19.51 8.49 22.71
N PRO A 59 20.18 8.72 23.84
CA PRO A 59 21.56 8.32 24.02
C PRO A 59 21.69 6.81 24.26
N ARG A 60 22.83 6.26 23.88
CA ARG A 60 23.23 4.88 24.23
C ARG A 60 23.19 4.69 25.74
N GLY A 61 22.74 3.51 26.18
CA GLY A 61 22.62 3.16 27.59
C GLY A 61 21.32 3.62 28.26
N CYS A 62 20.45 4.35 27.54
CA CYS A 62 19.13 4.71 28.08
C CYS A 62 18.31 3.45 28.41
N GLU A 63 17.73 3.40 29.60
CA GLU A 63 16.86 2.31 30.03
C GLU A 63 15.57 2.27 29.21
N GLU A 64 15.09 1.06 28.94
CA GLU A 64 13.82 0.82 28.25
C GLU A 64 12.64 1.31 29.10
N GLY A 65 11.67 1.95 28.46
CA GLY A 65 10.47 2.51 29.08
C GLY A 65 10.67 3.89 29.71
N ASN A 66 11.91 4.40 29.80
CA ASN A 66 12.15 5.74 30.29
C ASN A 66 11.83 6.79 29.21
N GLU A 67 11.03 7.78 29.57
CA GLU A 67 10.62 8.87 28.68
C GLU A 67 11.63 10.02 28.76
N ILE A 68 12.29 10.32 27.64
CA ILE A 68 13.20 11.45 27.50
C ILE A 68 12.51 12.57 26.74
N ILE A 69 12.26 13.69 27.42
CA ILE A 69 11.72 14.90 26.78
C ILE A 69 12.88 15.87 26.51
N LEU A 70 13.04 16.29 25.25
CA LEU A 70 14.03 17.29 24.84
C LEU A 70 13.60 18.70 25.25
N LYS A 71 13.69 19.02 26.55
CA LYS A 71 13.21 20.29 27.11
C LYS A 71 13.90 21.52 26.53
N ASP A 72 15.18 21.39 26.19
CA ASP A 72 16.02 22.48 25.68
C ASP A 72 15.86 22.72 24.17
N ARG A 73 14.96 21.98 23.50
CA ARG A 73 14.74 22.06 22.05
C ARG A 73 13.25 22.10 21.73
N GLN A 74 12.85 23.10 20.92
CA GLN A 74 11.49 23.24 20.43
C GLN A 74 11.49 23.11 18.90
N PHE A 75 10.46 22.47 18.36
CA PHE A 75 10.28 22.19 16.93
C PHE A 75 8.93 22.73 16.46
N SER A 76 8.84 23.19 15.22
CA SER A 76 7.56 23.55 14.59
C SER A 76 6.97 22.32 13.89
N LEU A 77 5.73 21.96 14.24
CA LEU A 77 4.99 20.85 13.65
C LEU A 77 3.81 21.37 12.82
N ARG A 78 3.78 21.02 11.54
CA ARG A 78 2.63 21.30 10.66
C ARG A 78 1.59 20.20 10.78
N LEU A 79 0.41 20.55 11.30
CA LEU A 79 -0.73 19.63 11.37
C LEU A 79 -1.43 19.51 10.00
N GLY A 80 -1.93 18.32 9.68
CA GLY A 80 -2.62 18.04 8.41
C GLY A 80 -1.70 17.83 7.21
N GLN A 81 -0.39 18.07 7.34
CA GLN A 81 0.62 17.68 6.37
C GLN A 81 1.46 16.51 6.90
N PRO A 82 1.86 15.57 6.02
CA PRO A 82 2.82 14.56 6.42
C PRO A 82 4.19 15.16 6.72
N VAL A 83 4.79 14.77 7.84
CA VAL A 83 6.14 15.17 8.26
C VAL A 83 7.04 13.93 8.26
N SER A 84 8.23 14.06 7.65
CA SER A 84 9.25 13.02 7.64
C SER A 84 10.37 13.32 8.63
N PHE A 85 10.61 12.42 9.57
CA PHE A 85 11.73 12.42 10.50
C PHE A 85 12.85 11.54 9.93
N HIS A 86 13.99 12.15 9.65
CA HIS A 86 15.19 11.44 9.22
C HIS A 86 16.04 11.12 10.43
N LEU A 87 16.19 9.84 10.76
CA LEU A 87 16.99 9.41 11.90
C LEU A 87 18.30 8.78 11.43
N VAL A 88 19.33 8.93 12.25
CA VAL A 88 20.60 8.20 12.13
C VAL A 88 20.93 7.53 13.46
N SER A 89 21.65 6.42 13.40
CA SER A 89 22.17 5.73 14.58
C SER A 89 23.69 5.72 14.57
N LEU A 90 24.29 5.92 15.74
CA LEU A 90 25.73 5.84 15.95
C LEU A 90 26.04 4.67 16.89
N THR A 91 26.99 3.82 16.50
CA THR A 91 27.46 2.70 17.30
C THR A 91 28.84 3.02 17.85
N GLY A 92 28.97 3.21 19.17
CA GLY A 92 30.22 3.68 19.78
C GLY A 92 30.42 5.19 19.68
N GLY A 93 31.55 5.70 20.17
CA GLY A 93 31.86 7.14 20.19
C GLY A 93 31.66 7.82 21.55
N ASN A 94 31.64 9.16 21.54
CA ASN A 94 31.49 10.01 22.72
C ASN A 94 30.13 9.80 23.41
N GLU A 95 30.07 10.06 24.72
CA GLU A 95 28.80 10.11 25.45
C GLU A 95 28.02 11.37 25.07
N TYR A 96 26.90 11.20 24.39
CA TYR A 96 25.97 12.28 24.02
C TYR A 96 24.87 12.41 25.07
N LYS A 97 24.45 13.64 25.35
CA LYS A 97 23.27 13.94 26.16
C LYS A 97 22.06 14.20 25.26
N PRO A 98 20.82 13.95 25.74
CA PRO A 98 19.63 14.33 25.02
C PRO A 98 19.64 15.83 24.66
N GLY A 99 19.44 16.16 23.38
CA GLY A 99 19.42 17.53 22.86
C GLY A 99 20.77 18.07 22.35
N ASP A 100 21.85 17.31 22.53
CA ASP A 100 23.17 17.64 21.99
C ASP A 100 23.15 17.67 20.46
N MET A 101 23.88 18.63 19.89
CA MET A 101 24.02 18.81 18.44
C MET A 101 25.38 18.33 17.99
N THR A 102 25.41 17.54 16.93
CA THR A 102 26.65 17.06 16.32
C THR A 102 26.58 17.17 14.80
N SER A 103 27.73 17.42 14.17
CA SER A 103 27.85 17.26 12.71
C SER A 103 27.79 15.78 12.36
N ILE A 104 27.13 15.47 11.24
CA ILE A 104 27.02 14.09 10.75
C ILE A 104 28.29 13.73 9.98
N SER A 105 28.96 12.65 10.40
CA SER A 105 30.09 12.02 9.72
C SER A 105 29.68 10.68 9.10
N ASP A 106 30.62 10.03 8.39
CA ASP A 106 30.41 8.72 7.75
C ASP A 106 30.14 7.57 8.75
N ASP A 107 30.42 7.78 10.04
CA ASP A 107 30.18 6.80 11.11
C ASP A 107 28.69 6.68 11.49
N PHE A 108 27.86 7.62 11.03
CA PHE A 108 26.42 7.63 11.29
C PHE A 108 25.70 6.74 10.27
N HIS A 109 24.92 5.78 10.77
CA HIS A 109 24.13 4.90 9.93
C HIS A 109 22.71 5.43 9.76
N PRO A 110 22.27 5.77 8.54
CA PRO A 110 20.92 6.25 8.30
C PRO A 110 19.89 5.16 8.58
N LEU A 111 18.81 5.56 9.25
CA LEU A 111 17.64 4.74 9.46
C LEU A 111 16.57 5.10 8.42
N PRO A 112 15.67 4.15 8.08
CA PRO A 112 14.54 4.45 7.21
C PRO A 112 13.78 5.68 7.72
N PRO A 113 13.51 6.68 6.87
CA PRO A 113 12.83 7.88 7.30
C PRO A 113 11.40 7.55 7.75
N LEU A 114 10.98 8.20 8.84
CA LEU A 114 9.67 7.99 9.44
C LEU A 114 8.75 9.10 9.00
N ALA A 115 7.69 8.75 8.32
CA ALA A 115 6.74 9.73 7.86
C ALA A 115 5.42 9.54 8.60
N VAL A 116 4.99 10.57 9.32
CA VAL A 116 3.74 10.60 10.08
C VAL A 116 2.95 11.82 9.68
N ALA A 117 1.66 11.64 9.45
CA ALA A 117 0.74 12.74 9.25
C ALA A 117 -0.14 12.88 10.49
N PHE A 118 -0.17 14.09 11.04
CA PHE A 118 -0.89 14.37 12.28
C PHE A 118 -2.29 14.90 11.98
N ASP A 119 -3.30 14.33 12.63
CA ASP A 119 -4.69 14.72 12.43
C ASP A 119 -4.94 16.17 12.85
N GLN A 120 -5.73 16.84 12.01
CA GLN A 120 -6.18 18.21 12.21
C GLN A 120 -7.57 18.20 12.86
N GLN A 121 -7.77 18.92 13.96
CA GLN A 121 -9.12 19.19 14.45
C GLN A 121 -9.85 20.14 13.49
N ALA A 122 -11.13 19.87 13.22
CA ALA A 122 -11.90 20.31 12.05
C ALA A 122 -12.05 21.83 11.78
N ASN A 123 -11.43 22.72 12.55
CA ASN A 123 -11.71 24.17 12.50
C ASN A 123 -10.53 25.12 12.27
N GLN A 124 -9.30 24.66 12.00
CA GLN A 124 -8.18 25.58 11.72
C GLN A 124 -7.23 25.02 10.66
N ALA A 125 -7.25 25.58 9.45
CA ALA A 125 -6.35 25.22 8.36
C ALA A 125 -4.92 25.75 8.60
N ASN A 126 -3.91 24.91 8.38
CA ASN A 126 -2.48 25.25 8.48
C ASN A 126 -2.02 25.81 9.84
N VAL A 127 -2.26 25.06 10.92
CA VAL A 127 -1.69 25.40 12.23
C VAL A 127 -0.29 24.81 12.34
N GLU A 128 0.72 25.68 12.39
CA GLU A 128 2.04 25.34 12.93
C GLU A 128 1.96 25.36 14.45
N VAL A 129 2.29 24.23 15.09
CA VAL A 129 2.31 24.11 16.55
C VAL A 129 3.73 23.92 17.03
N THR A 130 4.13 24.65 18.07
CA THR A 130 5.42 24.44 18.72
C THR A 130 5.36 23.22 19.63
N VAL A 131 6.22 22.24 19.36
CA VAL A 131 6.27 20.95 20.05
C VAL A 131 7.67 20.66 20.60
N GLN A 132 7.72 19.88 21.68
CA GLN A 132 8.92 19.20 22.16
C GLN A 132 8.87 17.73 21.75
N LEU A 133 10.02 17.12 21.47
CA LEU A 133 10.08 15.69 21.22
C LEU A 133 10.23 14.95 22.54
N SER A 134 9.34 14.00 22.76
CA SER A 134 9.45 12.96 23.78
C SER A 134 9.85 11.66 23.10
N VAL A 135 10.87 10.98 23.61
CA VAL A 135 11.39 9.76 23.03
C VAL A 135 11.57 8.71 24.11
N SER A 136 11.14 7.48 23.82
CA SER A 136 11.37 6.32 24.69
C SER A 136 11.74 5.10 23.87
N LEU A 137 12.40 4.14 24.50
CA LEU A 137 12.69 2.84 23.89
C LEU A 137 11.80 1.79 24.54
N SER A 138 10.98 1.09 23.78
CA SER A 138 10.14 0.02 24.34
C SER A 138 10.95 -1.24 24.68
N GLU A 139 10.39 -2.11 25.52
CA GLU A 139 11.00 -3.40 25.90
C GLU A 139 11.24 -4.36 24.72
N VAL A 140 10.53 -4.17 23.61
CA VAL A 140 10.74 -4.95 22.37
C VAL A 140 11.79 -4.32 21.45
N GLY A 141 12.46 -3.25 21.91
CA GLY A 141 13.47 -2.52 21.15
C GLY A 141 12.86 -1.65 20.06
N THR A 142 11.68 -1.06 20.29
CA THR A 142 11.06 -0.10 19.37
C THR A 142 11.24 1.32 19.90
N LEU A 143 11.78 2.22 19.08
CA LEU A 143 11.87 3.64 19.39
C LEU A 143 10.47 4.25 19.27
N GLN A 144 9.99 4.91 20.31
CA GLN A 144 8.75 5.66 20.28
C GLN A 144 9.11 7.14 20.35
N ILE A 145 8.62 7.91 19.40
CA ILE A 145 8.78 9.36 19.38
C ILE A 145 7.38 9.95 19.53
N GLN A 146 7.23 10.99 20.33
CA GLN A 146 5.98 11.74 20.48
C GLN A 146 6.29 13.22 20.35
N CYS A 147 5.47 13.94 19.59
CA CYS A 147 5.46 15.39 19.61
C CYS A 147 4.53 15.85 20.75
N VAL A 148 5.04 16.59 21.72
CA VAL A 148 4.28 17.12 22.87
C VAL A 148 4.11 18.61 22.69
N SER A 149 2.86 19.12 22.69
CA SER A 149 2.62 20.56 22.59
C SER A 149 3.21 21.32 23.77
N VAL A 150 3.94 22.41 23.49
CA VAL A 150 4.47 23.31 24.52
C VAL A 150 3.35 24.08 25.23
N GLU A 151 2.31 24.47 24.49
CA GLU A 151 1.16 25.21 25.04
C GLU A 151 0.20 24.31 25.83
N LYS A 152 0.05 23.04 25.41
CA LYS A 152 -0.88 22.08 26.00
C LYS A 152 -0.18 20.72 26.21
N PRO A 153 0.50 20.49 27.35
CA PRO A 153 1.29 19.27 27.58
C PRO A 153 0.49 17.94 27.53
N LEU A 154 -0.83 17.99 27.68
CA LEU A 154 -1.73 16.84 27.51
C LEU A 154 -1.97 16.48 26.03
N GLN A 155 -1.67 17.38 25.10
CA GLN A 155 -1.79 17.15 23.67
C GLN A 155 -0.48 16.56 23.15
N ARG A 156 -0.53 15.26 22.85
CA ARG A 156 0.59 14.47 22.35
C ARG A 156 0.22 13.83 21.02
N TRP A 157 1.17 13.77 20.11
CA TRP A 157 1.03 13.11 18.83
C TRP A 157 2.08 12.01 18.66
N ASP A 158 1.64 10.78 18.42
CA ASP A 158 2.52 9.60 18.35
C ASP A 158 3.22 9.45 16.99
N VAL A 159 4.50 9.10 17.05
CA VAL A 159 5.37 8.72 15.94
C VAL A 159 6.01 7.37 16.30
N GLN A 160 5.42 6.26 15.86
CA GLN A 160 5.90 4.92 16.23
C GLN A 160 6.88 4.34 15.19
N PHE A 161 7.98 3.75 15.68
CA PHE A 161 9.00 3.05 14.90
C PHE A 161 8.73 1.52 14.84
N GLN A 162 9.24 0.78 13.85
CA GLN A 162 9.49 -0.67 13.99
C GLN A 162 10.95 -1.01 13.62
N ILE A 163 11.83 -1.28 14.62
CA ILE A 163 13.30 -1.43 14.43
C ILE A 163 13.70 -2.76 13.78
N ARG A 164 12.72 -3.64 13.51
CA ARG A 164 13.00 -4.93 12.87
C ARG A 164 12.13 -5.15 11.65
N LYS A 165 12.50 -4.46 10.57
CA LYS A 165 12.54 -4.92 9.17
C LYS A 165 12.52 -3.71 8.26
N THR A 166 13.59 -3.49 7.51
CA THR A 166 13.43 -2.93 6.15
C THR A 166 14.67 -3.18 5.32
N GLN A 167 14.50 -3.90 4.22
CA GLN A 167 15.32 -3.67 3.04
C GLN A 167 15.18 -2.19 2.70
N SER A 168 16.27 -1.45 2.83
CA SER A 168 16.40 -0.08 2.37
C SER A 168 16.36 -0.07 0.85
N PHE A 169 15.21 0.22 0.26
CA PHE A 169 15.19 0.68 -1.14
C PHE A 169 15.75 2.10 -1.14
N ALA A 170 16.93 2.27 -1.72
CA ALA A 170 17.46 3.58 -2.05
C ALA A 170 16.51 4.23 -3.07
N ILE A 171 15.64 5.12 -2.60
CA ILE A 171 14.76 5.91 -3.46
C ILE A 171 15.63 6.98 -4.10
N ALA A 172 15.71 7.01 -5.43
CA ALA A 172 16.19 8.20 -6.13
C ALA A 172 15.25 9.36 -5.77
N LYS A 173 15.71 10.24 -4.87
CA LYS A 173 14.97 11.38 -4.34
C LYS A 173 14.97 12.60 -5.27
N GLU A 174 15.71 12.54 -6.37
CA GLU A 174 15.80 13.69 -7.27
C GLU A 174 14.58 13.76 -8.18
N LEU A 175 13.90 14.90 -8.12
CA LEU A 175 12.81 15.24 -9.02
C LEU A 175 13.36 15.68 -10.39
N PRO A 176 12.65 15.38 -11.49
CA PRO A 176 13.04 15.89 -12.80
C PRO A 176 13.14 17.42 -12.81
N THR A 177 14.07 17.97 -13.60
CA THR A 177 14.26 19.43 -13.73
C THR A 177 12.99 20.18 -14.12
N ASN A 178 12.13 19.56 -14.93
CA ASN A 178 10.85 20.12 -15.39
C ASN A 178 9.69 19.93 -14.38
N PHE A 179 9.94 19.40 -13.19
CA PHE A 179 8.89 19.13 -12.19
C PHE A 179 8.06 20.38 -11.86
N ASN A 180 8.72 21.51 -11.56
CA ASN A 180 8.01 22.76 -11.24
C ASN A 180 7.14 23.27 -12.40
N GLN A 181 7.52 23.00 -13.66
CA GLN A 181 6.69 23.34 -14.82
C GLN A 181 5.45 22.45 -14.91
N ALA A 182 5.59 21.16 -14.57
CA ALA A 182 4.46 20.24 -14.48
C ALA A 182 3.48 20.65 -13.37
N VAL A 183 4.00 21.07 -12.20
CA VAL A 183 3.18 21.63 -11.11
C VAL A 183 2.39 22.84 -11.58
N ALA A 184 3.06 23.80 -12.24
CA ALA A 184 2.40 24.99 -12.77
C ALA A 184 1.28 24.66 -13.78
N GLN A 185 1.42 23.61 -14.60
CA GLN A 185 0.34 23.16 -15.50
C GLN A 185 -0.85 22.56 -14.75
N ILE A 186 -0.61 21.79 -13.69
CA ILE A 186 -1.66 21.23 -12.84
C ILE A 186 -2.42 22.36 -12.14
N GLU A 187 -1.71 23.33 -11.57
CA GLU A 187 -2.29 24.51 -10.91
C GLU A 187 -3.03 25.42 -11.90
N ALA A 188 -2.54 25.56 -13.14
CA ALA A 188 -3.24 26.33 -14.17
C ALA A 188 -4.63 25.74 -14.51
N ILE A 189 -4.83 24.43 -14.33
CA ILE A 189 -6.10 23.76 -14.61
C ILE A 189 -6.98 23.62 -13.36
N PHE A 190 -6.39 23.29 -12.21
CA PHE A 190 -7.15 22.99 -10.99
C PHE A 190 -6.99 24.04 -9.88
N GLY A 191 -6.14 25.05 -10.04
CA GLY A 191 -5.89 26.08 -9.04
C GLY A 191 -7.08 27.01 -8.79
N SER A 192 -7.02 27.79 -7.71
CA SER A 192 -8.09 28.74 -7.35
C SER A 192 -8.23 29.91 -8.34
N LYS A 193 -7.14 30.29 -9.00
CA LYS A 193 -7.09 31.43 -9.94
C LYS A 193 -7.48 31.08 -11.38
N SER A 194 -7.74 29.82 -11.68
CA SER A 194 -8.01 29.39 -13.05
C SER A 194 -9.47 29.63 -13.44
N LYS A 195 -9.72 30.83 -13.97
CA LYS A 195 -10.99 31.22 -14.59
C LYS A 195 -10.89 31.04 -16.11
N ASP A 196 -11.98 30.62 -16.75
CA ASP A 196 -12.11 30.47 -18.21
C ASP A 196 -11.06 29.57 -18.89
N ILE A 197 -10.80 28.40 -18.30
CA ILE A 197 -9.87 27.40 -18.86
C ILE A 197 -10.44 26.83 -20.15
N ASN A 198 -9.64 26.85 -21.22
CA ASN A 198 -9.96 26.17 -22.48
C ASN A 198 -10.19 24.67 -22.24
N PRO A 199 -11.37 24.10 -22.58
CA PRO A 199 -11.66 22.67 -22.41
C PRO A 199 -10.66 21.74 -23.09
N LYS A 200 -9.98 22.20 -24.15
CA LYS A 200 -8.91 21.43 -24.81
C LYS A 200 -7.69 21.27 -23.91
N ALA A 201 -7.30 22.29 -23.16
CA ALA A 201 -6.16 22.25 -22.24
C ALA A 201 -6.38 21.24 -21.11
N VAL A 202 -7.62 21.17 -20.59
CA VAL A 202 -7.98 20.16 -19.58
C VAL A 202 -7.78 18.75 -20.11
N LYS A 203 -8.22 18.48 -21.34
CA LYS A 203 -8.12 17.16 -21.98
C LYS A 203 -6.67 16.80 -22.33
N SER A 204 -5.84 17.77 -22.69
CA SER A 204 -4.45 17.54 -23.10
C SER A 204 -3.48 17.40 -21.92
N LEU A 205 -3.85 17.82 -20.71
CA LEU A 205 -2.98 17.81 -19.53
C LEU A 205 -2.18 16.51 -19.36
N ARG A 206 -2.80 15.33 -19.52
CA ARG A 206 -2.10 14.05 -19.37
C ARG A 206 -0.92 13.91 -20.36
N ALA A 207 -1.15 14.29 -21.61
CA ALA A 207 -0.14 14.27 -22.65
C ALA A 207 0.90 15.38 -22.46
N ASP A 208 0.48 16.55 -21.97
CA ASP A 208 1.40 17.67 -21.73
C ASP A 208 2.34 17.38 -20.55
N LEU A 209 1.87 16.68 -19.51
CA LEU A 209 2.72 16.16 -18.43
C LEU A 209 3.73 15.12 -18.94
N GLU A 210 3.32 14.21 -19.83
CA GLU A 210 4.24 13.24 -20.45
C GLU A 210 5.33 13.93 -21.29
N LYS A 211 5.00 15.01 -22.01
CA LYS A 211 6.01 15.78 -22.76
C LYS A 211 7.06 16.42 -21.84
N LEU A 212 6.66 16.85 -20.65
CA LEU A 212 7.55 17.51 -19.70
C LEU A 212 8.41 16.53 -18.88
N LEU A 213 7.80 15.42 -18.48
CA LEU A 213 8.36 14.47 -17.50
C LEU A 213 8.83 13.16 -18.11
N GLY A 214 8.61 12.94 -19.41
CA GLY A 214 8.89 11.69 -20.10
C GLY A 214 7.73 10.69 -20.01
N LEU A 215 7.98 9.46 -20.49
CA LEU A 215 6.97 8.41 -20.55
C LEU A 215 6.42 8.07 -19.17
N ARG A 216 5.09 8.00 -19.07
CA ARG A 216 4.38 7.71 -17.81
C ARG A 216 4.80 6.38 -17.15
N SER A 217 5.20 5.39 -17.95
CA SER A 217 5.71 4.10 -17.46
C SER A 217 6.99 4.23 -16.63
N ASP A 218 7.75 5.30 -16.86
CA ASP A 218 9.11 5.47 -16.34
C ASP A 218 9.12 6.45 -15.15
N TRP A 219 7.96 7.04 -14.82
CA TRP A 219 7.82 7.94 -13.68
C TRP A 219 8.10 7.18 -12.37
N SER A 220 9.12 7.62 -11.64
CA SER A 220 9.51 7.01 -10.37
C SER A 220 8.39 7.11 -9.33
N SER A 221 8.38 6.19 -8.36
CA SER A 221 7.45 6.25 -7.23
C SER A 221 7.51 7.60 -6.49
N HIS A 222 8.69 8.19 -6.34
CA HIS A 222 8.85 9.51 -5.74
C HIS A 222 8.12 10.60 -6.55
N LEU A 223 8.39 10.69 -7.86
CA LEU A 223 7.71 11.64 -8.75
C LEU A 223 6.19 11.47 -8.72
N LEU A 224 5.71 10.22 -8.76
CA LEU A 224 4.29 9.92 -8.67
C LEU A 224 3.68 10.44 -7.37
N ARG A 225 4.36 10.27 -6.23
CA ARG A 225 3.85 10.75 -4.94
C ARG A 225 3.91 12.26 -4.79
N GLU A 226 4.90 12.94 -5.37
CA GLU A 226 4.92 14.41 -5.40
C GLU A 226 3.81 14.98 -6.30
N LEU A 227 3.58 14.41 -7.48
CA LEU A 227 2.45 14.78 -8.33
C LEU A 227 1.09 14.51 -7.65
N PHE A 228 0.99 13.43 -6.88
CA PHE A 228 -0.19 13.16 -6.06
C PHE A 228 -0.44 14.29 -5.05
N THR A 229 0.58 14.72 -4.31
CA THR A 229 0.47 15.79 -3.32
C THR A 229 -0.10 17.06 -3.97
N VAL A 230 0.46 17.47 -5.10
CA VAL A 230 -0.01 18.64 -5.87
C VAL A 230 -1.47 18.49 -6.30
N LEU A 231 -1.85 17.32 -6.85
CA LEU A 231 -3.23 17.03 -7.28
C LEU A 231 -4.23 17.04 -6.12
N LEU A 232 -3.80 16.62 -4.92
CA LEU A 232 -4.61 16.62 -3.71
C LEU A 232 -4.85 18.04 -3.20
N GLU A 233 -3.83 18.90 -3.20
CA GLU A 233 -3.92 20.30 -2.77
C GLU A 233 -4.90 21.13 -3.62
N VAL A 234 -4.90 20.90 -4.94
CA VAL A 234 -5.79 21.58 -5.90
C VAL A 234 -7.16 20.90 -6.06
N SER A 235 -7.46 19.89 -5.23
CA SER A 235 -8.67 19.06 -5.37
C SER A 235 -9.98 19.84 -5.33
N LYS A 236 -10.06 21.01 -4.70
CA LYS A 236 -11.30 21.79 -4.57
C LYS A 236 -12.00 22.08 -5.91
N ASN A 237 -11.25 22.14 -7.02
CA ASN A 237 -11.76 22.55 -8.33
C ASN A 237 -11.89 21.40 -9.34
N HIS A 238 -11.62 20.16 -8.95
CA HIS A 238 -11.69 19.03 -9.90
C HIS A 238 -13.11 18.81 -10.46
N ARG A 239 -14.15 19.31 -9.79
CA ARG A 239 -15.55 19.12 -10.20
C ARG A 239 -16.13 20.25 -11.06
N ARG A 240 -15.30 21.16 -11.60
CA ARG A 240 -15.76 22.30 -12.42
C ARG A 240 -16.47 21.89 -13.71
N SER A 241 -16.02 20.82 -14.36
CA SER A 241 -16.68 20.26 -15.53
C SER A 241 -16.41 18.75 -15.62
N ALA A 242 -17.19 18.04 -16.45
CA ALA A 242 -17.01 16.61 -16.67
C ALA A 242 -15.56 16.25 -17.05
N ASN A 243 -14.91 17.08 -17.87
CA ASN A 243 -13.52 16.88 -18.26
C ASN A 243 -12.53 17.07 -17.10
N HIS A 244 -12.76 18.05 -16.21
CA HIS A 244 -11.90 18.24 -15.04
C HIS A 244 -11.97 17.03 -14.12
N GLU A 245 -13.18 16.55 -13.82
CA GLU A 245 -13.38 15.43 -12.90
C GLU A 245 -12.76 14.16 -13.48
N ARG A 246 -13.02 13.87 -14.76
CA ARG A 246 -12.44 12.74 -15.47
C ARG A 246 -10.91 12.76 -15.48
N VAL A 247 -10.31 13.91 -15.82
CA VAL A 247 -8.84 14.04 -15.93
C VAL A 247 -8.20 13.90 -14.56
N TRP A 248 -8.76 14.55 -13.54
CA TRP A 248 -8.28 14.48 -12.17
C TRP A 248 -8.36 13.06 -11.59
N LEU A 249 -9.51 12.39 -11.69
CA LEU A 249 -9.70 11.01 -11.19
C LEU A 249 -8.64 10.05 -11.73
N SER A 250 -8.34 10.17 -13.02
CA SER A 250 -7.35 9.32 -13.67
C SER A 250 -5.92 9.65 -13.23
N LEU A 251 -5.56 10.94 -13.19
CA LEU A 251 -4.22 11.37 -12.81
C LEU A 251 -3.93 11.03 -11.35
N ILE A 252 -4.85 11.35 -10.44
CA ILE A 252 -4.63 11.11 -9.01
C ILE A 252 -4.57 9.62 -8.68
N GLY A 253 -5.42 8.81 -9.33
CA GLY A 253 -5.37 7.35 -9.19
C GLY A 253 -4.11 6.74 -9.80
N TYR A 254 -3.64 7.28 -10.93
CA TYR A 254 -2.36 6.88 -11.50
C TYR A 254 -1.22 7.19 -10.52
N CYS A 255 -1.19 8.40 -9.95
CA CYS A 255 -0.13 8.85 -9.06
C CYS A 255 -0.08 8.10 -7.72
N LEU A 256 -1.18 7.52 -7.24
CA LEU A 256 -1.23 6.79 -5.97
C LEU A 256 -1.09 5.26 -6.10
N ARG A 257 -1.21 4.68 -7.30
CA ARG A 257 -1.16 3.21 -7.46
C ARG A 257 0.12 2.59 -6.84
N PRO A 258 0.07 1.39 -6.26
CA PRO A 258 -1.11 0.55 -6.00
C PRO A 258 -1.91 0.94 -4.73
N GLY A 259 -1.64 2.10 -4.13
CA GLY A 259 -2.17 2.53 -2.84
C GLY A 259 -1.30 2.11 -1.64
N PHE A 260 -0.15 1.50 -1.88
CA PHE A 260 0.81 1.08 -0.85
C PHE A 260 2.21 0.94 -1.44
N GLY A 261 3.20 0.72 -0.57
CA GLY A 261 4.58 0.41 -0.95
C GLY A 261 5.51 1.63 -0.96
N TYR A 262 4.97 2.84 -0.91
CA TYR A 262 5.73 4.07 -0.68
C TYR A 262 5.37 4.69 0.67
N GLN A 263 6.28 5.49 1.23
CA GLN A 263 6.09 6.17 2.52
C GLN A 263 4.82 7.01 2.50
N LEU A 264 3.99 6.92 3.54
CA LEU A 264 2.70 7.61 3.71
C LEU A 264 1.59 7.22 2.74
N ASP A 265 1.73 6.13 1.98
CA ASP A 265 0.66 5.73 1.07
C ASP A 265 -0.66 5.44 1.80
N ASN A 266 -0.62 4.86 3.01
CA ASN A 266 -1.82 4.67 3.84
C ASN A 266 -2.56 5.99 4.08
N TRP A 267 -1.84 7.04 4.50
CA TRP A 267 -2.42 8.37 4.72
C TRP A 267 -2.97 8.97 3.43
N ARG A 268 -2.26 8.84 2.30
CA ARG A 268 -2.71 9.33 0.99
C ARG A 268 -4.01 8.65 0.56
N VAL A 269 -4.11 7.33 0.79
CA VAL A 269 -5.32 6.55 0.54
C VAL A 269 -6.46 7.01 1.45
N GLU A 270 -6.21 7.23 2.74
CA GLU A 270 -7.20 7.78 3.68
C GLU A 270 -7.72 9.15 3.23
N GLN A 271 -6.85 10.05 2.73
CA GLN A 271 -7.28 11.35 2.21
C GLN A 271 -8.24 11.23 1.02
N LEU A 272 -7.97 10.30 0.10
CA LEU A 272 -8.91 10.02 -0.99
C LEU A 272 -10.17 9.32 -0.49
N TRP A 273 -10.05 8.39 0.45
CA TRP A 273 -11.19 7.62 0.95
C TRP A 273 -12.28 8.51 1.55
N LYS A 274 -11.91 9.63 2.18
CA LYS A 274 -12.85 10.66 2.68
C LYS A 274 -13.82 11.17 1.60
N VAL A 275 -13.45 11.14 0.31
CA VAL A 275 -14.32 11.58 -0.79
C VAL A 275 -15.16 10.47 -1.41
N TYR A 276 -14.97 9.21 -1.00
CA TYR A 276 -15.68 8.06 -1.57
C TYR A 276 -17.21 8.20 -1.49
N SER A 277 -17.72 8.59 -0.31
CA SER A 277 -19.16 8.76 -0.03
C SER A 277 -19.83 9.81 -0.91
N ASN A 278 -19.07 10.84 -1.33
CA ASN A 278 -19.58 11.94 -2.16
C ASN A 278 -19.78 11.55 -3.63
N LYS A 279 -19.28 10.39 -4.06
CA LYS A 279 -19.31 9.89 -5.45
C LYS A 279 -18.84 10.94 -6.47
N ILE A 280 -19.07 10.69 -7.76
CA ILE A 280 -18.82 11.66 -8.83
C ILE A 280 -19.97 12.65 -8.98
N GLN A 281 -19.67 13.86 -9.43
CA GLN A 281 -20.66 14.90 -9.71
C GLN A 281 -21.33 14.68 -11.07
N PHE A 282 -20.57 14.32 -12.12
CA PHE A 282 -21.09 14.19 -13.47
C PHE A 282 -21.61 12.77 -13.73
N VAL A 283 -22.65 12.36 -12.98
CA VAL A 283 -23.21 11.00 -12.98
C VAL A 283 -23.78 10.52 -14.32
N ASN A 284 -24.08 11.45 -15.23
CA ASN A 284 -24.59 11.12 -16.56
C ASN A 284 -23.48 10.78 -17.56
N GLU A 285 -22.23 11.06 -17.22
CA GLU A 285 -21.06 10.85 -18.08
C GLU A 285 -20.46 9.46 -17.82
N THR A 286 -20.63 8.53 -18.77
CA THR A 286 -20.10 7.15 -18.67
C THR A 286 -18.59 7.13 -18.44
N GLN A 287 -17.85 8.05 -19.07
CA GLN A 287 -16.40 8.13 -18.94
C GLN A 287 -15.95 8.57 -17.53
N ASN A 288 -16.74 9.37 -16.83
CA ASN A 288 -16.44 9.76 -15.44
C ASN A 288 -16.62 8.57 -14.49
N TRP A 289 -17.63 7.72 -14.73
CA TRP A 289 -17.77 6.46 -14.00
C TRP A 289 -16.62 5.50 -14.25
N SER A 290 -16.17 5.37 -15.50
CA SER A 290 -15.03 4.51 -15.83
C SER A 290 -13.75 4.93 -15.09
N GLU A 291 -13.44 6.23 -15.05
CA GLU A 291 -12.27 6.74 -14.31
C GLU A 291 -12.46 6.67 -12.79
N TRP A 292 -13.70 6.78 -12.29
CA TRP A 292 -14.02 6.57 -10.88
C TRP A 292 -13.73 5.14 -10.43
N TRP A 293 -14.23 4.14 -11.16
CA TRP A 293 -13.94 2.74 -10.84
C TRP A 293 -12.47 2.40 -11.03
N THR A 294 -11.83 2.97 -12.05
CA THR A 294 -10.39 2.80 -12.30
C THR A 294 -9.54 3.37 -11.16
N LEU A 295 -9.90 4.53 -10.61
CA LEU A 295 -9.25 5.11 -9.43
C LEU A 295 -9.25 4.11 -8.26
N TRP A 296 -10.43 3.65 -7.85
CA TRP A 296 -10.56 2.72 -6.72
C TRP A 296 -9.92 1.37 -6.99
N ARG A 297 -9.92 0.92 -8.24
CA ARG A 297 -9.22 -0.32 -8.64
C ARG A 297 -7.71 -0.17 -8.42
N ARG A 298 -7.13 0.95 -8.87
CA ARG A 298 -5.69 1.25 -8.77
C ARG A 298 -5.20 1.34 -7.34
N ILE A 299 -6.03 1.80 -6.40
CA ILE A 299 -5.61 2.03 -5.00
C ILE A 299 -6.19 1.00 -4.02
N SER A 300 -6.93 0.01 -4.52
CA SER A 300 -7.58 -1.03 -3.69
C SER A 300 -6.61 -1.76 -2.76
N GLY A 301 -5.33 -1.83 -3.11
CA GLY A 301 -4.28 -2.41 -2.28
C GLY A 301 -4.08 -1.71 -0.94
N GLY A 302 -4.30 -0.39 -0.91
CA GLY A 302 -4.21 0.43 0.30
C GLY A 302 -5.50 0.49 1.14
N LEU A 303 -6.64 0.07 0.59
CA LEU A 303 -7.92 0.05 1.31
C LEU A 303 -7.93 -1.08 2.34
N ASP A 304 -8.38 -0.78 3.56
CA ASP A 304 -8.63 -1.77 4.60
C ASP A 304 -9.82 -2.69 4.25
N THR A 305 -10.12 -3.63 5.15
CA THR A 305 -11.17 -4.62 4.95
C THR A 305 -12.54 -3.94 4.88
N GLU A 306 -12.85 -3.06 5.83
CA GLU A 306 -14.12 -2.35 5.91
C GLU A 306 -14.39 -1.51 4.65
N ALA A 307 -13.38 -0.80 4.14
CA ALA A 307 -13.49 -0.02 2.92
C ALA A 307 -13.74 -0.91 1.70
N GLN A 308 -13.03 -2.04 1.56
CA GLN A 308 -13.26 -2.96 0.45
C GLN A 308 -14.66 -3.59 0.50
N GLU A 309 -15.16 -3.95 1.69
CA GLU A 309 -16.53 -4.44 1.86
C GLU A 309 -17.57 -3.38 1.47
N LEU A 310 -17.35 -2.11 1.84
CA LEU A 310 -18.23 -1.01 1.44
C LEU A 310 -18.27 -0.86 -0.10
N VAL A 311 -17.12 -0.90 -0.75
CA VAL A 311 -17.03 -0.88 -2.22
C VAL A 311 -17.78 -2.06 -2.82
N PHE A 312 -17.57 -3.27 -2.30
CA PHE A 312 -18.27 -4.46 -2.79
C PHE A 312 -19.79 -4.35 -2.65
N ASN A 313 -20.29 -3.85 -1.52
CA ASN A 313 -21.72 -3.64 -1.29
C ASN A 313 -22.34 -2.65 -2.28
N ASP A 314 -21.64 -1.57 -2.62
CA ASP A 314 -22.07 -0.62 -3.66
C ASP A 314 -22.18 -1.27 -5.05
N LEU A 315 -21.30 -2.24 -5.35
CA LEU A 315 -21.24 -2.96 -6.63
C LEU A 315 -22.21 -4.16 -6.69
N ALA A 316 -22.54 -4.77 -5.55
CA ALA A 316 -23.21 -6.06 -5.44
C ALA A 316 -24.52 -6.12 -6.26
N LYS A 317 -25.32 -5.05 -6.25
CA LYS A 317 -26.58 -5.00 -7.01
C LYS A 317 -26.41 -5.10 -8.53
N TYR A 318 -25.27 -4.65 -9.07
CA TYR A 318 -24.96 -4.69 -10.50
C TYR A 318 -24.35 -6.04 -10.93
N LEU A 319 -23.67 -6.70 -9.99
CA LEU A 319 -22.99 -7.98 -10.22
C LEU A 319 -23.92 -9.17 -9.99
N ASN A 320 -24.79 -9.12 -8.98
CA ASN A 320 -25.73 -10.18 -8.64
C ASN A 320 -26.63 -10.52 -9.85
N PRO A 321 -26.61 -11.78 -10.35
CA PRO A 321 -27.38 -12.20 -11.52
C PRO A 321 -28.91 -12.03 -11.40
N ALA A 322 -29.45 -11.98 -10.19
CA ALA A 322 -30.87 -11.79 -9.93
C ALA A 322 -31.28 -10.31 -10.06
N SER A 323 -30.59 -9.41 -9.34
CA SER A 323 -30.89 -7.97 -9.37
C SER A 323 -30.41 -7.28 -10.65
N ALA A 324 -29.34 -7.77 -11.27
CA ALA A 324 -28.77 -7.16 -12.47
C ALA A 324 -29.70 -7.20 -13.69
N ARG A 325 -30.73 -8.06 -13.67
CA ARG A 325 -31.75 -8.16 -14.74
C ARG A 325 -32.88 -7.14 -14.59
N GLN A 326 -32.99 -6.48 -13.44
CA GLN A 326 -34.03 -5.47 -13.22
C GLN A 326 -33.78 -4.25 -14.12
N GLY A 327 -34.82 -3.74 -14.78
CA GLY A 327 -34.68 -2.76 -15.86
C GLY A 327 -33.87 -1.51 -15.50
N ASN A 328 -34.14 -0.91 -14.33
CA ASN A 328 -33.39 0.26 -13.86
C ASN A 328 -31.92 -0.07 -13.57
N THR A 329 -31.65 -1.19 -12.89
CA THR A 329 -30.30 -1.66 -12.57
C THR A 329 -29.50 -1.98 -13.83
N ALA A 330 -30.11 -2.63 -14.82
CA ALA A 330 -29.48 -2.94 -16.10
C ALA A 330 -29.11 -1.67 -16.88
N LYS A 331 -30.00 -0.67 -16.92
CA LYS A 331 -29.73 0.64 -17.56
C LYS A 331 -28.59 1.37 -16.85
N GLN A 332 -28.63 1.43 -15.51
CA GLN A 332 -27.56 2.04 -14.72
C GLN A 332 -26.23 1.30 -14.89
N SER A 333 -26.22 -0.02 -14.92
CA SER A 333 -25.01 -0.83 -15.10
C SER A 333 -24.29 -0.48 -16.41
N LYS A 334 -25.04 -0.36 -17.51
CA LYS A 334 -24.49 0.08 -18.80
C LYS A 334 -23.98 1.52 -18.74
N GLN A 335 -24.75 2.44 -18.17
CA GLN A 335 -24.37 3.85 -18.07
C GLN A 335 -23.14 4.08 -17.17
N ARG A 336 -22.97 3.26 -16.14
CA ARG A 336 -21.93 3.43 -15.13
C ARG A 336 -20.69 2.56 -15.39
N GLY A 337 -20.54 1.97 -16.57
CA GLY A 337 -19.35 1.19 -16.92
C GLY A 337 -19.27 -0.16 -16.21
N TYR A 338 -20.15 -1.09 -16.60
CA TYR A 338 -20.21 -2.46 -16.05
C TYR A 338 -18.85 -3.16 -16.04
N ASP A 339 -18.08 -3.08 -17.12
CA ASP A 339 -16.79 -3.76 -17.25
C ASP A 339 -15.79 -3.28 -16.19
N ASP A 340 -15.79 -1.98 -15.87
CA ASP A 340 -14.90 -1.42 -14.85
C ASP A 340 -15.36 -1.80 -13.43
N MET A 341 -16.67 -1.95 -13.20
CA MET A 341 -17.21 -2.48 -11.94
C MET A 341 -16.76 -3.92 -11.70
N VAL A 342 -16.82 -4.77 -12.73
CA VAL A 342 -16.33 -6.16 -12.65
C VAL A 342 -14.84 -6.17 -12.35
N ARG A 343 -14.06 -5.30 -13.00
CA ARG A 343 -12.61 -5.21 -12.75
C ARG A 343 -12.27 -4.71 -11.35
N LEU A 344 -13.03 -3.76 -10.82
CA LEU A 344 -12.87 -3.28 -9.45
C LEU A 344 -13.19 -4.40 -8.45
N ALA A 345 -14.34 -5.06 -8.59
CA ALA A 345 -14.74 -6.15 -7.69
C ALA A 345 -13.70 -7.29 -7.66
N ALA A 346 -13.06 -7.57 -8.80
CA ALA A 346 -12.05 -8.61 -8.92
C ALA A 346 -10.76 -8.36 -8.11
N VAL A 347 -10.43 -7.10 -7.81
CA VAL A 347 -9.21 -6.73 -7.09
C VAL A 347 -9.45 -6.46 -5.59
N LEU A 348 -10.67 -6.64 -5.09
CA LEU A 348 -10.99 -6.50 -3.67
C LEU A 348 -10.51 -7.75 -2.89
N GLU A 349 -9.20 -7.86 -2.75
CA GLU A 349 -8.57 -9.05 -2.17
C GLU A 349 -8.76 -9.18 -0.65
N ARG A 350 -9.22 -8.16 0.07
CA ARG A 350 -9.50 -8.23 1.51
C ARG A 350 -10.98 -8.48 1.83
N LEU A 351 -11.80 -8.84 0.84
CA LEU A 351 -13.17 -9.28 1.12
C LEU A 351 -13.18 -10.57 1.95
N PRO A 352 -14.08 -10.71 2.94
CA PRO A 352 -14.32 -11.97 3.64
C PRO A 352 -14.58 -13.13 2.67
N ILE A 353 -14.14 -14.34 3.06
CA ILE A 353 -14.22 -15.55 2.22
C ILE A 353 -15.64 -15.75 1.68
N ALA A 354 -16.68 -15.58 2.52
CA ALA A 354 -18.07 -15.76 2.11
C ALA A 354 -18.46 -14.81 0.96
N GLN A 355 -18.08 -13.54 1.03
CA GLN A 355 -18.36 -12.55 -0.02
C GLN A 355 -17.56 -12.83 -1.29
N LYS A 356 -16.28 -13.24 -1.17
CA LYS A 356 -15.48 -13.65 -2.33
C LYS A 356 -16.04 -14.86 -3.05
N THR A 357 -16.46 -15.88 -2.29
CA THR A 357 -17.10 -17.07 -2.85
C THR A 357 -18.36 -16.68 -3.60
N GLN A 358 -19.22 -15.88 -2.99
CA GLN A 358 -20.44 -15.37 -3.62
C GLN A 358 -20.14 -14.57 -4.90
N LEU A 359 -19.14 -13.69 -4.89
CA LEU A 359 -18.72 -12.93 -6.07
C LEU A 359 -18.28 -13.87 -7.19
N GLY A 360 -17.42 -14.86 -6.91
CA GLY A 360 -16.97 -15.83 -7.90
C GLY A 360 -18.13 -16.62 -8.52
N GLU A 361 -19.06 -17.08 -7.71
CA GLU A 361 -20.27 -17.78 -8.16
C GLU A 361 -21.18 -16.88 -9.03
N TRP A 362 -21.34 -15.62 -8.66
CA TRP A 362 -22.08 -14.66 -9.47
C TRP A 362 -21.43 -14.47 -10.84
N LEU A 363 -20.12 -14.26 -10.91
CA LEU A 363 -19.40 -14.08 -12.17
C LEU A 363 -19.48 -15.32 -13.05
N LEU A 364 -19.27 -16.52 -12.48
CA LEU A 364 -19.42 -17.80 -13.19
C LEU A 364 -20.84 -18.01 -13.74
N LYS A 365 -21.87 -17.70 -12.94
CA LYS A 365 -23.27 -17.79 -13.37
C LYS A 365 -23.59 -16.82 -14.51
N ARG A 366 -22.94 -15.66 -14.56
CA ARG A 366 -23.13 -14.70 -15.66
C ARG A 366 -22.45 -15.16 -16.94
N LEU A 367 -21.26 -15.74 -16.83
CA LEU A 367 -20.47 -16.28 -17.94
C LEU A 367 -21.17 -17.43 -18.68
N GLN A 368 -22.20 -18.04 -18.09
CA GLN A 368 -23.09 -18.98 -18.80
C GLN A 368 -23.91 -18.31 -19.92
N LYS A 369 -24.04 -16.98 -19.92
CA LYS A 369 -24.73 -16.23 -20.98
C LYS A 369 -23.73 -15.70 -22.00
N ALA A 370 -24.03 -15.89 -23.28
CA ALA A 370 -23.22 -15.38 -24.38
C ALA A 370 -23.09 -13.83 -24.42
N SER A 371 -24.02 -13.11 -23.78
CA SER A 371 -23.98 -11.65 -23.69
C SER A 371 -22.97 -11.12 -22.67
N GLU A 372 -22.46 -11.97 -21.79
CA GLU A 372 -21.50 -11.57 -20.76
C GLU A 372 -20.10 -11.38 -21.37
N PRO A 373 -19.41 -10.26 -21.10
CA PRO A 373 -18.07 -10.02 -21.66
C PRO A 373 -17.07 -11.12 -21.29
N THR A 374 -16.25 -11.55 -22.24
CA THR A 374 -15.21 -12.57 -22.00
C THR A 374 -14.16 -12.13 -20.97
N GLN A 375 -14.02 -10.82 -20.75
CA GLN A 375 -13.16 -10.24 -19.71
C GLN A 375 -13.60 -10.61 -18.29
N THR A 376 -14.86 -11.02 -18.08
CA THR A 376 -15.35 -11.51 -16.79
C THR A 376 -14.60 -12.77 -16.33
N TRP A 377 -14.01 -13.56 -17.24
CA TRP A 377 -13.10 -14.65 -16.88
C TRP A 377 -11.86 -14.19 -16.11
N TRP A 378 -11.26 -13.05 -16.50
CA TRP A 378 -10.14 -12.47 -15.76
C TRP A 378 -10.54 -12.15 -14.32
N ALA A 379 -11.76 -11.65 -14.10
CA ALA A 379 -12.26 -11.37 -12.77
C ALA A 379 -12.41 -12.64 -11.92
N VAL A 380 -12.95 -13.72 -12.50
CA VAL A 380 -13.01 -15.05 -11.82
C VAL A 380 -11.61 -15.52 -11.43
N GLY A 381 -10.64 -15.42 -12.34
CA GLY A 381 -9.25 -15.78 -12.07
C GLY A 381 -8.62 -14.97 -10.94
N ARG A 382 -8.90 -13.67 -10.87
CA ARG A 382 -8.39 -12.80 -9.79
C ARG A 382 -9.02 -13.08 -8.44
N VAL A 383 -10.34 -13.24 -8.39
CA VAL A 383 -11.07 -13.59 -7.15
C VAL A 383 -10.59 -14.94 -6.59
N GLY A 384 -10.37 -15.91 -7.47
CA GLY A 384 -9.89 -17.24 -7.09
C GLY A 384 -8.37 -17.40 -7.01
N SER A 385 -7.58 -16.34 -7.20
CA SER A 385 -6.11 -16.42 -7.23
C SER A 385 -5.54 -17.04 -5.95
N ARG A 386 -4.60 -17.98 -6.09
CA ARG A 386 -3.91 -18.61 -4.95
C ARG A 386 -2.82 -17.71 -4.37
N VAL A 387 -2.28 -16.83 -5.20
CA VAL A 387 -1.25 -15.84 -4.86
C VAL A 387 -1.91 -14.45 -4.93
N PRO A 388 -2.41 -13.92 -3.79
CA PRO A 388 -2.92 -12.56 -3.73
C PRO A 388 -1.80 -11.55 -3.97
N PHE A 389 -2.16 -10.38 -4.49
CA PHE A 389 -1.27 -9.25 -4.73
C PHE A 389 -0.94 -8.47 -3.45
N HIS A 390 -1.95 -8.22 -2.62
CA HIS A 390 -1.81 -7.35 -1.42
C HIS A 390 -2.48 -7.91 -0.17
N ALA A 391 -3.45 -8.82 -0.30
CA ALA A 391 -4.09 -9.43 0.86
C ALA A 391 -3.24 -10.55 1.47
N SER A 392 -3.47 -10.83 2.75
CA SER A 392 -2.91 -12.00 3.41
C SER A 392 -3.57 -13.29 2.91
N THR A 393 -2.92 -14.42 3.17
CA THR A 393 -3.37 -15.74 2.72
C THR A 393 -4.73 -16.15 3.30
N HIS A 394 -5.16 -15.56 4.42
CA HIS A 394 -6.45 -15.86 5.06
C HIS A 394 -7.66 -15.37 4.25
N PHE A 395 -7.46 -14.47 3.28
CA PHE A 395 -8.52 -14.03 2.38
C PHE A 395 -8.62 -14.89 1.12
N VAL A 396 -7.78 -15.91 0.95
CA VAL A 396 -7.81 -16.77 -0.23
C VAL A 396 -9.01 -17.72 -0.11
N VAL A 397 -9.81 -17.82 -1.17
CA VAL A 397 -10.97 -18.74 -1.23
C VAL A 397 -10.48 -20.18 -1.01
N PRO A 398 -11.16 -21.03 -0.21
CA PRO A 398 -10.76 -22.42 0.04
C PRO A 398 -10.50 -23.22 -1.24
N SER A 399 -9.57 -24.18 -1.17
CA SER A 399 -9.16 -24.99 -2.33
C SER A 399 -10.31 -25.83 -2.88
N GLU A 400 -11.23 -26.28 -2.03
CA GLU A 400 -12.43 -27.04 -2.41
C GLU A 400 -13.36 -26.20 -3.28
N THR A 401 -13.68 -24.97 -2.83
CA THR A 401 -14.50 -24.03 -3.60
C THR A 401 -13.83 -23.65 -4.91
N ALA A 402 -12.53 -23.35 -4.88
CA ALA A 402 -11.77 -23.02 -6.08
C ALA A 402 -11.70 -24.21 -7.06
N SER A 403 -11.65 -25.45 -6.57
CA SER A 403 -11.69 -26.66 -7.40
C SER A 403 -13.00 -26.80 -8.17
N ILE A 404 -14.14 -26.48 -7.55
CA ILE A 404 -15.45 -26.45 -8.22
C ILE A 404 -15.43 -25.43 -9.37
N TRP A 405 -14.83 -24.26 -9.16
CA TRP A 405 -14.72 -23.23 -10.21
C TRP A 405 -13.84 -23.69 -11.35
N VAL A 406 -12.69 -24.31 -11.05
CA VAL A 406 -11.78 -24.87 -12.07
C VAL A 406 -12.49 -25.93 -12.91
N GLN A 407 -13.29 -26.81 -12.29
CA GLN A 407 -14.07 -27.81 -13.03
C GLN A 407 -15.07 -27.15 -14.00
N GLN A 408 -15.73 -26.06 -13.61
CA GLN A 408 -16.58 -25.31 -14.54
C GLN A 408 -15.78 -24.67 -15.67
N ILE A 409 -14.63 -24.07 -15.38
CA ILE A 409 -13.74 -23.46 -16.38
C ILE A 409 -13.21 -24.51 -17.37
N LEU A 410 -12.97 -25.75 -16.92
CA LEU A 410 -12.56 -26.88 -17.75
C LEU A 410 -13.64 -27.33 -18.75
N THR A 411 -14.88 -26.85 -18.66
CA THR A 411 -15.91 -27.14 -19.69
C THR A 411 -15.84 -26.20 -20.91
N VAL A 412 -15.13 -25.07 -20.79
CA VAL A 412 -15.09 -24.02 -21.82
C VAL A 412 -14.06 -24.33 -22.90
N ASP A 413 -14.34 -24.05 -24.17
CA ASP A 413 -13.34 -24.14 -25.24
C ASP A 413 -12.31 -22.99 -25.12
N TRP A 414 -11.09 -23.30 -24.65
CA TRP A 414 -10.04 -22.31 -24.44
C TRP A 414 -9.36 -21.84 -25.72
N LYS A 415 -9.55 -22.53 -26.86
CA LYS A 415 -9.11 -22.02 -28.17
C LYS A 415 -9.99 -20.87 -28.62
N LYS A 416 -11.30 -20.94 -28.34
CA LYS A 416 -12.26 -19.87 -28.61
C LYS A 416 -12.23 -18.77 -27.55
N THR A 417 -12.04 -19.14 -26.29
CA THR A 417 -12.04 -18.20 -25.15
C THR A 417 -10.77 -18.35 -24.31
N PRO A 418 -9.63 -17.80 -24.75
CA PRO A 418 -8.36 -17.91 -24.04
C PRO A 418 -8.39 -17.35 -22.60
N GLN A 419 -9.25 -16.37 -22.34
CA GLN A 419 -9.41 -15.75 -21.02
C GLN A 419 -9.86 -16.76 -19.96
N ALA A 420 -10.64 -17.78 -20.35
CA ALA A 420 -11.02 -18.87 -19.44
C ALA A 420 -9.80 -19.73 -19.05
N GLY A 421 -8.91 -20.03 -20.01
CA GLY A 421 -7.65 -20.71 -19.73
C GLY A 421 -6.74 -19.91 -18.80
N PHE A 422 -6.68 -18.59 -19.00
CA PHE A 422 -5.93 -17.71 -18.09
C PHE A 422 -6.56 -17.67 -16.68
N ALA A 423 -7.88 -17.64 -16.57
CA ALA A 423 -8.56 -17.72 -15.29
C ALA A 423 -8.23 -19.01 -14.53
N ALA A 424 -8.26 -20.16 -15.23
CA ALA A 424 -7.82 -21.44 -14.66
C ALA A 424 -6.35 -21.38 -14.20
N THR A 425 -5.48 -20.73 -14.97
CA THR A 425 -4.07 -20.55 -14.65
C THR A 425 -3.90 -19.84 -13.31
N LEU A 426 -4.61 -18.72 -13.07
CA LEU A 426 -4.51 -17.98 -11.81
C LEU A 426 -5.04 -18.76 -10.59
N ILE A 427 -6.09 -19.54 -10.78
CA ILE A 427 -6.72 -20.33 -9.70
C ILE A 427 -5.90 -21.60 -9.38
N THR A 428 -5.13 -22.12 -10.33
CA THR A 428 -4.32 -23.34 -10.16
C THR A 428 -2.81 -23.09 -10.04
N ARG A 429 -2.38 -21.82 -10.10
CA ARG A 429 -0.98 -21.41 -9.91
C ARG A 429 -0.43 -21.98 -8.61
N MET A 430 0.78 -22.55 -8.68
CA MET A 430 1.48 -23.04 -7.51
C MET A 430 1.90 -21.87 -6.60
N SER A 431 1.42 -21.88 -5.36
CA SER A 431 1.75 -20.87 -4.36
C SER A 431 2.92 -21.28 -3.45
N GLY A 432 3.34 -22.55 -3.51
CA GLY A 432 4.36 -23.13 -2.62
C GLY A 432 3.79 -23.63 -1.29
N ASP A 433 2.47 -23.52 -1.10
CA ASP A 433 1.77 -23.97 0.11
C ASP A 433 0.71 -25.02 -0.26
N ARG A 434 0.96 -26.26 0.16
CA ARG A 434 0.11 -27.41 -0.16
C ARG A 434 -1.33 -27.26 0.35
N ALA A 435 -1.55 -26.51 1.44
CA ALA A 435 -2.90 -26.35 1.99
C ALA A 435 -3.77 -25.40 1.16
N ARG A 436 -3.15 -24.52 0.35
CA ARG A 436 -3.85 -23.54 -0.49
C ARG A 436 -3.94 -23.94 -1.95
N ASP A 437 -2.92 -24.68 -2.41
CA ASP A 437 -2.81 -25.13 -3.79
C ASP A 437 -3.94 -26.10 -4.13
N ILE A 438 -4.35 -26.06 -5.41
CA ILE A 438 -5.30 -27.01 -5.95
C ILE A 438 -4.64 -28.39 -6.05
N ASP A 439 -5.44 -29.44 -5.84
CA ASP A 439 -4.98 -30.82 -5.92
C ASP A 439 -4.22 -31.10 -7.24
N SER A 440 -3.19 -31.94 -7.12
CA SER A 440 -2.27 -32.28 -8.20
C SER A 440 -2.96 -32.90 -9.42
N GLU A 441 -4.02 -33.70 -9.23
CA GLU A 441 -4.76 -34.33 -10.32
C GLU A 441 -5.54 -33.27 -11.12
N LEU A 442 -6.23 -32.36 -10.42
CA LEU A 442 -6.98 -31.29 -11.06
C LEU A 442 -6.05 -30.28 -11.75
N ARG A 443 -4.89 -29.98 -11.15
CA ARG A 443 -3.85 -29.14 -11.76
C ARG A 443 -3.29 -29.79 -13.03
N ALA A 444 -3.04 -31.10 -13.03
CA ALA A 444 -2.59 -31.82 -14.22
C ALA A 444 -3.61 -31.74 -15.37
N LYS A 445 -4.91 -31.84 -15.08
CA LYS A 445 -5.98 -31.64 -16.09
C LYS A 445 -5.93 -30.24 -16.72
N VAL A 446 -5.65 -29.20 -15.93
CA VAL A 446 -5.48 -27.83 -16.44
C VAL A 446 -4.25 -27.73 -17.34
N ILE A 447 -3.10 -28.26 -16.91
CA ILE A 447 -1.86 -28.30 -17.69
C ILE A 447 -2.10 -28.95 -19.07
N GLU A 448 -2.70 -30.14 -19.10
CA GLU A 448 -2.94 -30.86 -20.35
C GLU A 448 -3.87 -30.09 -21.30
N LYS A 449 -4.89 -29.42 -20.75
CA LYS A 449 -5.79 -28.62 -21.55
C LYS A 449 -5.15 -27.31 -22.05
N LEU A 450 -4.25 -26.70 -21.27
CA LEU A 450 -3.46 -25.55 -21.69
C LEU A 450 -2.55 -25.92 -22.88
N LYS A 451 -1.85 -27.07 -22.80
CA LYS A 451 -1.04 -27.62 -23.90
C LYS A 451 -1.88 -27.86 -25.15
N THR A 452 -3.01 -28.56 -25.01
CA THR A 452 -3.93 -28.88 -26.12
C THR A 452 -4.52 -27.63 -26.78
N SER A 453 -4.68 -26.56 -26.01
CA SER A 453 -5.18 -25.26 -26.46
C SER A 453 -4.08 -24.36 -27.03
N LYS A 454 -2.81 -24.79 -27.02
CA LYS A 454 -1.64 -24.00 -27.42
C LYS A 454 -1.52 -22.67 -26.66
N ALA A 455 -1.79 -22.71 -25.35
CA ALA A 455 -1.63 -21.55 -24.47
C ALA A 455 -0.13 -21.17 -24.31
N PRO A 456 0.18 -19.93 -23.89
CA PRO A 456 1.56 -19.50 -23.64
C PRO A 456 2.31 -20.41 -22.66
N SER A 457 3.60 -20.66 -22.91
CA SER A 457 4.45 -21.46 -22.02
C SER A 457 4.55 -20.87 -20.62
N SER A 458 4.53 -19.54 -20.52
CA SER A 458 4.51 -18.82 -19.25
C SER A 458 3.34 -19.23 -18.33
N TRP A 459 2.19 -19.60 -18.89
CA TRP A 459 1.05 -20.08 -18.09
C TRP A 459 1.29 -21.49 -17.55
N LEU A 460 1.95 -22.35 -18.33
CA LEU A 460 2.33 -23.70 -17.88
C LEU A 460 3.35 -23.63 -16.74
N GLU A 461 4.36 -22.76 -16.87
CA GLU A 461 5.39 -22.56 -15.85
C GLU A 461 4.81 -22.17 -14.49
N MET A 462 3.75 -21.36 -14.46
CA MET A 462 3.04 -20.96 -13.23
C MET A 462 2.36 -22.15 -12.49
N LEU A 463 2.07 -23.24 -13.20
CA LEU A 463 1.41 -24.43 -12.66
C LEU A 463 2.40 -25.56 -12.33
N GLU A 464 3.59 -25.54 -12.94
CA GLU A 464 4.62 -26.55 -12.75
C GLU A 464 5.62 -26.16 -11.66
N THR A 465 5.84 -24.86 -11.45
CA THR A 465 6.80 -24.34 -10.48
C THR A 465 6.27 -23.12 -9.73
N VAL A 466 6.83 -22.86 -8.53
CA VAL A 466 6.60 -21.59 -7.83
C VAL A 466 7.40 -20.50 -8.56
N LYS A 467 6.72 -19.80 -9.47
CA LYS A 467 7.31 -18.77 -10.33
C LYS A 467 7.10 -17.37 -9.76
N GLN A 468 8.15 -16.55 -9.74
CA GLN A 468 8.04 -15.10 -9.60
C GLN A 468 7.65 -14.49 -10.96
N LEU A 469 6.66 -13.60 -10.96
CA LEU A 469 6.14 -13.03 -12.20
C LEU A 469 7.11 -12.02 -12.80
N ASP A 470 7.20 -11.98 -14.13
CA ASP A 470 7.85 -10.90 -14.84
C ASP A 470 6.93 -9.67 -15.02
N ALA A 471 7.48 -8.54 -15.47
CA ALA A 471 6.72 -7.29 -15.62
C ALA A 471 5.53 -7.38 -16.61
N SER A 472 5.62 -8.25 -17.62
CA SER A 472 4.53 -8.46 -18.59
C SER A 472 3.40 -9.28 -17.97
N GLU A 473 3.75 -10.33 -17.23
CA GLU A 473 2.82 -11.16 -16.47
C GLU A 473 2.14 -10.38 -15.35
N GLU A 474 2.89 -9.56 -14.59
CA GLU A 474 2.35 -8.65 -13.60
C GLU A 474 1.32 -7.70 -14.23
N LYS A 475 1.65 -7.08 -15.36
CA LYS A 475 0.72 -6.20 -16.09
C LYS A 475 -0.53 -6.95 -16.56
N GLN A 476 -0.40 -8.20 -17.00
CA GLN A 476 -1.53 -9.03 -17.42
C GLN A 476 -2.44 -9.41 -16.24
N ILE A 477 -1.85 -9.72 -15.08
CA ILE A 477 -2.58 -10.14 -13.88
C ILE A 477 -3.22 -8.94 -13.18
N PHE A 478 -2.50 -7.83 -13.03
CA PHE A 478 -2.97 -6.67 -12.28
C PHE A 478 -3.66 -5.62 -13.15
N GLY A 479 -3.61 -5.77 -14.48
CA GLY A 479 -4.21 -4.87 -15.47
C GLY A 479 -3.39 -3.60 -15.72
N GLU A 480 -2.40 -3.30 -14.88
CA GLU A 480 -1.44 -2.21 -15.01
C GLU A 480 -0.08 -2.65 -14.44
N SER A 481 1.01 -2.05 -14.93
CA SER A 481 2.33 -2.28 -14.35
C SER A 481 2.50 -1.51 -13.03
N LEU A 482 3.22 -2.11 -12.09
CA LEU A 482 3.67 -1.42 -10.89
C LEU A 482 4.54 -0.21 -11.26
N PRO A 483 4.52 0.88 -10.46
CA PRO A 483 5.50 1.95 -10.58
C PRO A 483 6.93 1.42 -10.53
N PRO A 484 7.85 1.99 -11.34
CA PRO A 484 9.28 1.74 -11.19
C PRO A 484 9.75 1.91 -9.73
N GLY A 485 10.49 0.91 -9.23
CA GLY A 485 10.99 0.85 -7.86
C GLY A 485 10.06 0.15 -6.85
N LEU A 486 8.85 -0.24 -7.25
CA LEU A 486 8.03 -1.18 -6.49
C LEU A 486 8.16 -2.57 -7.08
N THR A 487 8.61 -3.52 -6.26
CA THR A 487 8.69 -4.94 -6.62
C THR A 487 7.88 -5.76 -5.63
N LEU A 488 7.17 -6.77 -6.12
CA LEU A 488 6.47 -7.72 -5.26
C LEU A 488 7.49 -8.58 -4.53
N LEU A 489 7.64 -8.36 -3.23
CA LEU A 489 8.38 -9.26 -2.35
C LEU A 489 7.48 -10.45 -2.03
N THR A 490 7.65 -11.57 -2.73
CA THR A 490 7.13 -12.85 -2.26
C THR A 490 7.87 -13.22 -0.98
N LYS A 491 7.14 -13.37 0.13
CA LYS A 491 7.69 -13.98 1.36
C LYS A 491 8.04 -15.44 1.02
N ASN A 492 9.28 -15.68 0.61
CA ASN A 492 9.85 -17.01 0.72
C ASN A 492 9.95 -17.30 2.23
N LYS A 493 9.09 -18.19 2.72
CA LYS A 493 9.32 -18.82 4.01
C LYS A 493 10.47 -19.81 3.79
N ILE A 494 11.53 -19.63 4.58
CA ILE A 494 12.43 -20.71 4.99
C ILE A 494 11.57 -21.75 5.73
#